data_AF-A0A3A8IMD7-F1
#
_entry.id   AF-A0A3A8IMD7-F1
#
_cell.length_a   1.000
_cell.length_b   1.000
_cell.length_c   1.000
_cell.angle_alpha   90.00
_cell.angle_beta   90.00
_cell.angle_gamma   90.00
#
_symmetry.space_group_name_H-M   'P 1'
#
loop_
_entity.id
_entity.type
_entity.pdbx_description
1 polymer ?
#
loop_
_entity_poly.entity_id
_entity_poly.type
_entity_poly.pdbx_seq_one_letter_code
_entity_poly.pdbx_strand_id
1 'polypeptide(L)'
;MASNHVKKDDYKALHQPPGGAGGEGCLWSWNSEYKDGHQCSYRWHAREHALADGRLYNYPAYKSLCVEKAPGPGDVYLTAAYQGPKQKVPSNSYALRNQFPYKNKPRPGQWDVSLPRNFTESFTRPYWHNGHHIIARSVLLDELAAAGKEDVRVTDMIVQGLLKASYNLNDKPNMIILPMDRTVARALGLPRHLLGDEMEIHEEFQGRRTADHPDYSRRVRFMIRPVINQYKRLAKQKLDEAHPEPPDALAKEQLVRISETVYRAITTAGSFMKGKSLDELKFAGLGGR
;
A
#
# COMPACT_ATOMS: atom_id res chain seq x y z
N MET A 1 19.10 4.61 43.05
CA MET A 1 18.62 3.75 41.95
C MET A 1 18.35 4.65 40.77
N ALA A 2 19.22 4.61 39.76
CA ALA A 2 19.08 5.47 38.57
C ALA A 2 17.80 5.09 37.84
N SER A 3 17.01 6.09 37.47
CA SER A 3 15.78 5.87 36.73
C SER A 3 16.12 5.34 35.34
N ASN A 4 15.74 4.09 35.08
CA ASN A 4 15.85 3.41 33.78
C ASN A 4 14.89 4.02 32.75
N HIS A 5 15.00 5.32 32.51
CA HIS A 5 14.26 6.00 31.47
C HIS A 5 15.05 5.87 30.18
N VAL A 6 14.54 5.05 29.25
CA VAL A 6 14.70 5.38 27.83
C VAL A 6 14.27 6.84 27.73
N LYS A 7 15.18 7.76 27.38
CA LYS A 7 14.77 9.11 27.05
C LYS A 7 13.77 8.93 25.93
N LYS A 8 12.51 9.18 26.25
CA LYS A 8 11.45 9.28 25.27
C LYS A 8 11.74 10.59 24.57
N ASP A 9 12.76 10.61 23.70
CA ASP A 9 12.80 11.61 22.66
C ASP A 9 11.40 11.55 22.08
N ASP A 10 10.66 12.64 22.22
CA ASP A 10 9.26 12.67 21.80
C ASP A 10 9.27 12.14 20.37
N TYR A 11 8.55 11.08 20.06
CA TYR A 11 8.59 10.49 18.72
C TYR A 11 8.31 11.54 17.64
N LYS A 12 7.61 12.61 18.04
CA LYS A 12 7.39 13.84 17.27
C LYS A 12 8.67 14.60 16.90
N ALA A 13 9.70 14.59 17.73
CA ALA A 13 11.01 15.18 17.44
C ALA A 13 11.83 14.31 16.47
N LEU A 14 11.60 13.00 16.46
CA LEU A 14 12.19 12.05 15.49
C LEU A 14 11.35 11.90 14.20
N HIS A 15 10.13 12.43 14.20
CA HIS A 15 9.21 12.44 13.06
C HIS A 15 9.27 13.81 12.39
N GLN A 16 9.35 13.87 11.07
CA GLN A 16 9.41 15.18 10.40
C GLN A 16 8.10 15.96 10.49
N PRO A 17 8.16 17.31 10.58
CA PRO A 17 7.00 18.14 10.34
C PRO A 17 6.56 18.07 8.87
N PRO A 18 5.31 18.46 8.55
CA PRO A 18 4.84 18.57 7.17
C PRO A 18 5.79 19.37 6.27
N GLY A 19 6.17 18.80 5.11
CA GLY A 19 6.99 19.49 4.08
C GLY A 19 8.52 19.44 4.26
N GLY A 20 9.04 18.60 5.16
CA GLY A 20 10.48 18.39 5.30
C GLY A 20 11.16 17.78 4.07
N ALA A 21 12.49 17.94 3.98
CA ALA A 21 13.31 17.36 2.92
C ALA A 21 13.14 15.84 2.95
N GLY A 22 12.74 15.25 1.84
CA GLY A 22 12.31 13.86 1.83
C GLY A 22 13.37 12.85 2.24
N GLY A 23 12.90 11.70 2.74
CA GLY A 23 13.78 10.59 3.14
C GLY A 23 13.98 10.39 4.65
N GLU A 24 13.27 11.10 5.53
CA GLU A 24 13.32 10.93 6.99
C GLU A 24 12.10 10.17 7.57
N GLY A 25 12.29 9.50 8.70
CA GLY A 25 11.46 8.38 9.14
C GLY A 25 10.00 8.71 9.47
N CYS A 26 9.07 7.86 9.03
CA CYS A 26 7.66 7.95 9.37
C CYS A 26 7.05 6.54 9.45
N LEU A 27 6.57 6.13 10.62
CA LEU A 27 5.99 4.79 10.82
C LEU A 27 4.45 4.79 10.80
N TRP A 28 3.84 5.95 10.53
CA TRP A 28 2.40 6.15 10.62
C TRP A 28 1.83 6.70 9.32
N SER A 29 0.57 6.36 9.02
CA SER A 29 -0.14 6.76 7.79
C SER A 29 -1.31 7.70 8.11
N TRP A 30 -1.02 8.81 8.79
CA TRP A 30 -2.04 9.75 9.27
C TRP A 30 -2.62 10.63 8.15
N ASN A 31 -1.89 10.82 7.06
CA ASN A 31 -2.32 11.63 5.93
C ASN A 31 -2.95 10.76 4.82
N SER A 32 -4.27 10.69 4.79
CA SER A 32 -5.05 10.01 3.73
C SER A 32 -5.20 10.84 2.45
N GLU A 33 -4.87 12.14 2.51
CA GLU A 33 -4.94 13.04 1.38
C GLU A 33 -3.69 12.93 0.51
N TYR A 34 -3.86 13.15 -0.79
CA TYR A 34 -2.74 13.39 -1.67
C TYR A 34 -2.17 14.78 -1.36
N LYS A 35 -0.91 14.84 -0.92
CA LYS A 35 -0.18 16.09 -0.69
C LYS A 35 1.16 16.00 -1.38
N ASP A 36 1.32 16.82 -2.42
CA ASP A 36 2.54 16.84 -3.23
C ASP A 36 3.76 17.18 -2.36
N GLY A 37 4.87 16.47 -2.58
CA GLY A 37 6.11 16.62 -1.82
C GLY A 37 6.08 16.16 -0.36
N HIS A 38 4.95 15.64 0.14
CA HIS A 38 4.79 15.38 1.58
C HIS A 38 5.15 13.93 1.97
N GLN A 39 6.11 13.77 2.88
CA GLN A 39 6.67 12.46 3.28
C GLN A 39 5.68 11.47 3.92
N CYS A 40 4.67 11.99 4.62
CA CYS A 40 3.59 11.15 5.17
C CYS A 40 2.46 10.88 4.17
N SER A 41 2.46 11.45 2.96
CA SER A 41 1.41 11.23 1.96
C SER A 41 1.71 9.97 1.16
N TYR A 42 1.20 8.83 1.63
CA TYR A 42 1.39 7.55 0.95
C TYR A 42 0.84 7.58 -0.49
N ARG A 43 -0.22 8.36 -0.76
CA ARG A 43 -0.78 8.52 -2.12
C ARG A 43 0.20 9.23 -3.06
N TRP A 44 0.90 10.25 -2.55
CA TRP A 44 1.96 10.92 -3.30
C TRP A 44 3.11 9.95 -3.60
N HIS A 45 3.64 9.26 -2.58
CA HIS A 45 4.71 8.28 -2.77
C HIS A 45 4.32 7.11 -3.70
N ALA A 46 3.07 6.64 -3.66
CA ALA A 46 2.58 5.62 -4.59
C ALA A 46 2.59 6.11 -6.05
N ARG A 47 2.17 7.36 -6.29
CA ARG A 47 2.23 7.99 -7.63
C ARG A 47 3.68 8.19 -8.08
N GLU A 48 4.53 8.66 -7.18
CA GLU A 48 5.95 8.85 -7.46
C GLU A 48 6.67 7.53 -7.79
N HIS A 49 6.35 6.44 -7.07
CA HIS A 49 6.88 5.13 -7.40
C HIS A 49 6.37 4.65 -8.78
N ALA A 50 5.09 4.86 -9.07
CA ALA A 50 4.50 4.55 -10.37
C ALA A 50 5.14 5.33 -11.53
N LEU A 51 5.47 6.62 -11.32
CA LEU A 51 6.21 7.43 -12.28
C LEU A 51 7.63 6.91 -12.51
N ALA A 52 8.32 6.51 -11.43
CA ALA A 52 9.68 6.00 -11.49
C ALA A 52 9.78 4.63 -12.19
N ASP A 53 8.84 3.70 -11.95
CA ASP A 53 8.81 2.41 -12.64
C ASP A 53 8.43 2.59 -14.13
N GLY A 54 7.47 3.48 -14.41
CA GLY A 54 7.10 3.88 -15.78
C GLY A 54 6.47 2.79 -16.65
N ARG A 55 6.52 1.51 -16.25
CA ARG A 55 6.05 0.35 -17.03
C ARG A 55 4.59 -0.01 -16.82
N LEU A 56 4.01 0.28 -15.65
CA LEU A 56 2.73 -0.28 -15.22
C LEU A 56 1.51 0.59 -15.52
N TYR A 57 1.64 1.91 -15.44
CA TYR A 57 0.51 2.84 -15.46
C TYR A 57 0.58 3.79 -16.65
N ASN A 58 0.77 3.22 -17.83
CA ASN A 58 0.93 3.91 -19.11
C ASN A 58 0.07 3.25 -20.20
N TYR A 59 -0.11 3.95 -21.32
CA TYR A 59 -0.96 3.49 -22.42
C TYR A 59 -0.64 2.07 -22.91
N PRO A 60 0.62 1.69 -23.17
CA PRO A 60 0.94 0.31 -23.52
C PRO A 60 0.36 -0.73 -22.56
N ALA A 61 0.41 -0.49 -21.25
CA ALA A 61 -0.11 -1.41 -20.25
C ALA A 61 -1.63 -1.56 -20.31
N TYR A 62 -2.39 -0.47 -20.41
CA TYR A 62 -3.86 -0.53 -20.44
C TYR A 62 -4.48 -0.53 -21.85
N LYS A 63 -3.68 -0.73 -22.91
CA LYS A 63 -4.11 -0.64 -24.30
C LYS A 63 -5.33 -1.51 -24.62
N SER A 64 -5.44 -2.69 -24.00
CA SER A 64 -6.57 -3.62 -24.19
C SER A 64 -7.93 -3.06 -23.73
N LEU A 65 -7.94 -2.01 -22.92
CA LEU A 65 -9.16 -1.31 -22.50
C LEU A 65 -9.49 -0.11 -23.38
N CYS A 66 -8.58 0.33 -24.23
CA CYS A 66 -8.73 1.57 -24.96
C CYS A 66 -9.74 1.46 -26.10
N VAL A 67 -10.37 2.59 -26.38
CA VAL A 67 -11.10 2.84 -27.63
C VAL A 67 -10.42 3.97 -28.40
N GLU A 68 -10.33 3.82 -29.73
CA GLU A 68 -9.61 4.78 -30.58
C GLU A 68 -10.38 6.12 -30.72
N LYS A 69 -11.71 6.06 -30.68
CA LYS A 69 -12.60 7.22 -30.78
C LYS A 69 -13.11 7.66 -29.42
N ALA A 70 -13.80 8.78 -29.36
CA ALA A 70 -14.51 9.17 -28.14
C ALA A 70 -15.48 8.04 -27.71
N PRO A 71 -15.41 7.57 -26.45
CA PRO A 71 -16.24 6.45 -25.99
C PRO A 71 -17.73 6.81 -26.09
N GLY A 72 -18.50 5.95 -26.77
CA GLY A 72 -19.95 6.02 -26.83
C GLY A 72 -20.64 5.30 -25.67
N PRO A 73 -21.99 5.24 -25.66
CA PRO A 73 -22.75 4.59 -24.59
C PRO A 73 -22.42 3.10 -24.35
N GLY A 74 -21.92 2.39 -25.37
CA GLY A 74 -21.47 1.00 -25.25
C GLY A 74 -20.02 0.81 -24.83
N ASP A 75 -19.22 1.88 -24.84
CA ASP A 75 -17.78 1.84 -24.53
C ASP A 75 -17.52 2.02 -23.05
N VAL A 76 -18.17 1.19 -22.24
CA VAL A 76 -18.06 1.21 -20.78
C VAL A 76 -17.57 -0.12 -20.23
N TYR A 77 -17.06 -0.11 -19.01
CA TYR A 77 -16.82 -1.31 -18.22
C TYR A 77 -17.46 -1.16 -16.84
N LEU A 78 -17.84 -2.29 -16.25
CA LEU A 78 -18.44 -2.33 -14.91
C LEU A 78 -17.38 -2.07 -13.85
N THR A 79 -17.73 -1.24 -12.87
CA THR A 79 -16.93 -0.97 -11.67
C THR A 79 -17.75 -1.20 -10.40
N ALA A 80 -17.12 -1.82 -9.41
CA ALA A 80 -17.76 -2.16 -8.15
C ALA A 80 -17.67 -1.05 -7.07
N ALA A 81 -17.14 0.14 -7.41
CA ALA A 81 -16.93 1.23 -6.44
C ALA A 81 -18.20 1.66 -5.66
N TYR A 82 -19.39 1.35 -6.17
CA TYR A 82 -20.68 1.73 -5.57
C TYR A 82 -21.74 0.61 -5.59
N GLN A 83 -21.35 -0.66 -5.71
CA GLN A 83 -22.29 -1.78 -5.61
C GLN A 83 -22.70 -2.02 -4.15
N GLY A 84 -23.57 -1.19 -3.58
CA GLY A 84 -24.14 -1.40 -2.24
C GLY A 84 -25.41 -2.28 -2.27
N PRO A 85 -25.79 -2.93 -1.15
CA PRO A 85 -27.00 -3.77 -1.05
C PRO A 85 -28.32 -2.99 -1.19
N LYS A 86 -28.26 -1.69 -1.43
CA LYS A 86 -29.40 -0.92 -1.93
C LYS A 86 -29.08 -0.55 -3.37
N GLN A 87 -29.82 -1.14 -4.32
CA GLN A 87 -30.09 -0.61 -5.66
C GLN A 87 -30.76 0.79 -5.62
N LYS A 88 -30.49 1.61 -4.62
CA LYS A 88 -30.73 3.04 -4.72
C LYS A 88 -29.55 3.58 -5.50
N VAL A 89 -29.70 3.64 -6.82
CA VAL A 89 -28.96 4.56 -7.68
C VAL A 89 -28.82 5.85 -6.87
N PRO A 90 -27.61 6.32 -6.54
CA PRO A 90 -27.47 7.48 -5.68
C PRO A 90 -28.29 8.62 -6.30
N SER A 91 -29.30 9.11 -5.59
CA SER A 91 -30.24 10.11 -6.10
C SER A 91 -29.60 11.49 -6.25
N ASN A 92 -28.28 11.59 -6.08
CA ASN A 92 -27.54 12.82 -6.19
C ASN A 92 -26.68 12.83 -7.46
N SER A 93 -26.51 14.03 -7.99
CA SER A 93 -25.78 14.33 -9.23
C SER A 93 -24.33 13.83 -9.25
N TYR A 94 -23.77 13.38 -8.12
CA TYR A 94 -22.38 12.92 -8.01
C TYR A 94 -22.15 11.53 -8.65
N ALA A 95 -23.08 10.59 -8.51
CA ALA A 95 -22.95 9.27 -9.13
C ALA A 95 -23.16 9.32 -10.66
N LEU A 96 -24.07 10.18 -11.13
CA LEU A 96 -24.27 10.48 -12.55
C LEU A 96 -23.06 11.23 -13.14
N ARG A 97 -22.47 12.18 -12.41
CA ARG A 97 -21.27 12.93 -12.83
C ARG A 97 -20.01 12.06 -12.96
N ASN A 98 -19.94 10.95 -12.23
CA ASN A 98 -18.76 10.08 -12.19
C ASN A 98 -18.94 8.73 -12.90
N GLN A 99 -20.05 8.54 -13.63
CA GLN A 99 -20.34 7.35 -14.43
C GLN A 99 -20.25 6.07 -13.58
N PHE A 100 -21.26 5.83 -12.75
CA PHE A 100 -21.37 4.61 -11.96
C PHE A 100 -22.71 3.90 -12.20
N PRO A 101 -22.74 2.55 -12.20
CA PRO A 101 -21.63 1.60 -11.98
C PRO A 101 -20.76 1.35 -13.23
N TYR A 102 -20.89 2.18 -14.27
CA TYR A 102 -20.23 1.98 -15.56
C TYR A 102 -19.26 3.10 -15.86
N LYS A 103 -17.99 2.78 -16.04
CA LYS A 103 -16.98 3.77 -16.37
C LYS A 103 -16.63 3.72 -17.85
N ASN A 104 -16.51 4.88 -18.50
CA ASN A 104 -16.06 4.94 -19.88
C ASN A 104 -14.66 4.34 -20.04
N LYS A 105 -14.49 3.57 -21.12
CA LYS A 105 -13.19 3.12 -21.59
C LYS A 105 -12.32 4.31 -21.97
N PRO A 106 -11.00 4.28 -21.67
CA PRO A 106 -10.11 5.38 -21.99
C PRO A 106 -9.78 5.44 -23.49
N ARG A 107 -9.39 6.61 -23.96
CA ARG A 107 -8.59 6.74 -25.18
C ARG A 107 -7.09 6.55 -24.86
N PRO A 108 -6.24 6.32 -25.87
CA PRO A 108 -4.80 6.29 -25.67
C PRO A 108 -4.28 7.48 -24.85
N GLY A 109 -3.44 7.19 -23.86
CA GLY A 109 -2.80 8.18 -22.98
C GLY A 109 -3.68 8.76 -21.87
N GLN A 110 -5.01 8.60 -21.90
CA GLN A 110 -5.90 9.29 -20.95
C GLN A 110 -5.76 8.83 -19.50
N TRP A 111 -5.25 7.62 -19.28
CA TRP A 111 -5.05 7.05 -17.95
C TRP A 111 -3.58 7.03 -17.51
N ASP A 112 -2.68 7.67 -18.26
CA ASP A 112 -1.26 7.69 -17.92
C ASP A 112 -1.04 8.39 -16.57
N VAL A 113 -0.18 7.80 -15.74
CA VAL A 113 0.18 8.35 -14.42
C VAL A 113 0.91 9.69 -14.51
N SER A 114 1.54 9.98 -15.65
CA SER A 114 2.18 11.26 -15.95
C SER A 114 1.19 12.41 -16.03
N LEU A 115 -0.10 12.15 -16.26
CA LEU A 115 -1.12 13.19 -16.28
C LEU A 115 -1.41 13.74 -14.87
N PRO A 116 -1.43 15.06 -14.66
CA PRO A 116 -1.50 15.67 -13.31
C PRO A 116 -2.70 15.27 -12.45
N ARG A 117 -3.84 14.95 -13.07
CA ARG A 117 -5.10 14.63 -12.37
C ARG A 117 -5.27 13.15 -12.06
N ASN A 118 -4.47 12.28 -12.67
CA ASN A 118 -4.60 10.84 -12.49
C ASN A 118 -3.95 10.44 -11.15
N PHE A 119 -4.70 9.72 -10.32
CA PHE A 119 -4.30 9.23 -8.99
C PHE A 119 -4.14 10.30 -7.90
N THR A 120 -4.30 11.58 -8.25
CA THR A 120 -4.12 12.72 -7.33
C THR A 120 -5.45 13.20 -6.74
N GLU A 121 -6.46 13.46 -7.57
CA GLU A 121 -7.72 14.11 -7.14
C GLU A 121 -8.70 13.17 -6.42
N SER A 122 -8.79 11.91 -6.86
CA SER A 122 -9.82 10.97 -6.38
C SER A 122 -9.33 9.54 -6.49
N PHE A 123 -9.76 8.67 -5.56
CA PHE A 123 -9.55 7.22 -5.60
C PHE A 123 -10.29 6.52 -6.77
N THR A 124 -11.15 7.25 -7.49
CA THR A 124 -11.85 6.76 -8.67
C THR A 124 -11.26 7.27 -9.99
N ARG A 125 -10.22 8.11 -9.97
CA ARG A 125 -9.62 8.70 -11.17
C ARG A 125 -8.14 8.29 -11.33
N PRO A 126 -7.71 7.72 -12.48
CA PRO A 126 -8.47 7.57 -13.72
C PRO A 126 -9.48 6.42 -13.70
N TYR A 127 -9.32 5.44 -12.82
CA TYR A 127 -10.21 4.32 -12.55
C TYR A 127 -10.27 4.06 -11.04
N TRP A 128 -11.06 3.09 -10.57
CA TRP A 128 -11.10 2.78 -9.14
C TRP A 128 -9.83 2.09 -8.67
N HIS A 129 -9.12 2.72 -7.73
CA HIS A 129 -7.80 2.29 -7.28
C HIS A 129 -7.55 2.63 -5.82
N ASN A 130 -6.44 2.12 -5.29
CA ASN A 130 -5.94 2.47 -3.97
C ASN A 130 -4.40 2.56 -3.98
N GLY A 131 -3.85 3.57 -3.28
CA GLY A 131 -2.44 3.57 -2.92
C GLY A 131 -2.24 2.63 -1.74
N HIS A 132 -1.51 1.54 -1.96
CA HIS A 132 -1.43 0.41 -1.06
C HIS A 132 -0.01 0.26 -0.50
N HIS A 133 0.07 0.02 0.81
CA HIS A 133 1.32 -0.29 1.50
C HIS A 133 1.68 -1.76 1.30
N ILE A 134 2.86 -2.02 0.77
CA ILE A 134 3.39 -3.38 0.58
C ILE A 134 3.56 -4.07 1.94
N ILE A 135 4.33 -3.45 2.83
CA ILE A 135 4.29 -3.74 4.26
C ILE A 135 3.20 -2.86 4.85
N ALA A 136 2.02 -3.46 5.06
CA ALA A 136 0.87 -2.75 5.61
C ALA A 136 1.17 -2.18 7.00
N ARG A 137 0.64 -0.98 7.27
CA ARG A 137 0.79 -0.31 8.58
C ARG A 137 0.38 -1.21 9.74
N SER A 138 -0.79 -1.85 9.64
CA SER A 138 -1.29 -2.75 10.69
C SER A 138 -0.31 -3.88 10.95
N VAL A 139 0.22 -4.51 9.91
CA VAL A 139 1.18 -5.61 10.02
C VAL A 139 2.46 -5.18 10.73
N LEU A 140 3.02 -4.02 10.39
CA LEU A 140 4.21 -3.51 11.08
C LEU A 140 3.93 -3.17 12.55
N LEU A 141 2.85 -2.42 12.82
CA LEU A 141 2.52 -2.00 14.18
C LEU A 141 2.19 -3.18 15.10
N ASP A 142 1.50 -4.21 14.58
CA ASP A 142 1.21 -5.44 15.31
C ASP A 142 2.50 -6.17 15.71
N GLU A 143 3.47 -6.27 14.80
CA GLU A 143 4.75 -6.94 15.10
C GLU A 143 5.61 -6.12 16.07
N LEU A 144 5.59 -4.78 15.98
CA LEU A 144 6.24 -3.91 16.96
C LEU A 144 5.60 -4.06 18.35
N ALA A 145 4.27 -4.08 18.44
CA ALA A 145 3.56 -4.31 19.69
C ALA A 145 3.86 -5.71 20.28
N ALA A 146 3.91 -6.73 19.43
CA ALA A 146 4.27 -8.10 19.84
C ALA A 146 5.71 -8.19 20.36
N ALA A 147 6.65 -7.44 19.79
CA ALA A 147 8.05 -7.44 20.20
C ALA A 147 8.24 -6.96 21.64
N GLY A 148 7.56 -5.88 22.03
CA GLY A 148 7.60 -5.31 23.39
C GLY A 148 6.49 -5.79 24.33
N LYS A 149 5.80 -6.90 24.03
CA LYS A 149 4.76 -7.46 24.91
C LYS A 149 5.25 -7.70 26.34
N GLU A 150 6.51 -8.10 26.50
CA GLU A 150 7.14 -8.36 27.81
C GLU A 150 7.73 -7.09 28.43
N ASP A 151 8.16 -6.13 27.61
CA ASP A 151 8.78 -4.88 28.05
C ASP A 151 8.56 -3.81 26.97
N VAL A 152 7.73 -2.81 27.28
CA VAL A 152 7.36 -1.74 26.35
C VAL A 152 8.58 -0.92 25.88
N ARG A 153 9.64 -0.87 26.67
CA ARG A 153 10.89 -0.17 26.31
C ARG A 153 11.53 -0.79 25.08
N VAL A 154 11.32 -2.09 24.84
CA VAL A 154 11.77 -2.76 23.62
C VAL A 154 11.07 -2.15 22.41
N THR A 155 9.74 -2.00 22.42
CA THR A 155 9.01 -1.35 21.33
C THR A 155 9.53 0.05 21.09
N ASP A 156 9.74 0.82 22.16
CA ASP A 156 10.23 2.18 22.08
C ASP A 156 11.62 2.26 21.41
N MET A 157 12.55 1.40 21.81
CA MET A 157 13.89 1.33 21.20
C MET A 157 13.85 0.93 19.72
N ILE A 158 12.97 0.00 19.35
CA ILE A 158 12.81 -0.42 17.95
C ILE A 158 12.26 0.74 17.11
N VAL A 159 11.23 1.43 17.60
CA VAL A 159 10.65 2.60 16.93
C VAL A 159 11.69 3.70 16.76
N GLN A 160 12.44 4.05 17.80
CA GLN A 160 13.51 5.04 17.73
C GLN A 160 14.60 4.63 16.74
N GLY A 161 15.02 3.36 16.74
CA GLY A 161 16.01 2.84 15.79
C GLY A 161 15.54 2.96 14.34
N LEU A 162 14.29 2.61 14.05
CA LEU A 162 13.70 2.76 12.71
C LEU A 162 13.60 4.24 12.28
N LEU A 163 13.20 5.13 13.18
CA LEU A 163 13.10 6.57 12.90
C LEU A 163 14.49 7.21 12.70
N LYS A 164 15.48 6.90 13.55
CA LYS A 164 16.88 7.33 13.42
C LYS A 164 17.52 6.80 12.14
N ALA A 165 17.18 5.58 11.73
CA ALA A 165 17.57 5.01 10.44
C ALA A 165 16.82 5.62 9.25
N SER A 166 15.89 6.55 9.50
CA SER A 166 15.08 7.20 8.48
C SER A 166 14.24 6.21 7.68
N TYR A 167 13.71 5.17 8.32
CA TYR A 167 12.75 4.26 7.70
C TYR A 167 11.38 4.92 7.64
N ASN A 168 10.83 5.06 6.44
CA ASN A 168 9.51 5.64 6.19
C ASN A 168 8.60 4.58 5.56
N LEU A 169 7.58 4.18 6.31
CA LEU A 169 6.54 3.23 5.91
C LEU A 169 5.80 3.70 4.66
N ASN A 170 5.65 5.02 4.48
CA ASN A 170 4.97 5.60 3.34
C ASN A 170 5.89 5.83 2.14
N ASP A 171 7.19 5.52 2.24
CA ASP A 171 8.15 5.82 1.18
C ASP A 171 7.92 4.97 -0.08
N LYS A 172 8.37 5.51 -1.23
CA LYS A 172 8.10 4.98 -2.57
C LYS A 172 8.28 3.45 -2.65
N PRO A 173 9.40 2.85 -2.17
CA PRO A 173 9.61 1.40 -2.28
C PRO A 173 8.57 0.54 -1.58
N ASN A 174 7.89 1.07 -0.56
CA ASN A 174 6.82 0.38 0.18
C ASN A 174 5.41 0.70 -0.35
N MET A 175 5.28 1.43 -1.45
CA MET A 175 4.01 1.86 -2.01
C MET A 175 3.75 1.26 -3.39
N ILE A 176 2.50 0.95 -3.70
CA ILE A 176 2.05 0.58 -5.04
C ILE A 176 0.62 1.08 -5.28
N ILE A 177 0.25 1.37 -6.52
CA ILE A 177 -1.15 1.69 -6.87
C ILE A 177 -1.83 0.41 -7.33
N LEU A 178 -2.79 -0.09 -6.56
CA LEU A 178 -3.53 -1.28 -6.95
C LEU A 178 -4.90 -0.91 -7.54
N PRO A 179 -5.28 -1.49 -8.70
CA PRO A 179 -6.64 -1.39 -9.20
C PRO A 179 -7.61 -2.12 -8.27
N MET A 180 -8.84 -1.63 -8.20
CA MET A 180 -9.92 -2.29 -7.47
C MET A 180 -10.83 -3.10 -8.42
N ASP A 181 -10.92 -2.70 -9.69
CA ASP A 181 -11.75 -3.36 -10.71
C ASP A 181 -10.99 -4.51 -11.40
N ARG A 182 -11.66 -5.65 -11.65
CA ARG A 182 -11.03 -6.86 -12.24
C ARG A 182 -10.59 -6.61 -13.67
N THR A 183 -11.43 -5.91 -14.43
CA THR A 183 -11.17 -5.53 -15.83
C THR A 183 -9.91 -4.67 -15.94
N VAL A 184 -9.74 -3.71 -15.03
CA VAL A 184 -8.55 -2.86 -14.99
C VAL A 184 -7.32 -3.64 -14.53
N ALA A 185 -7.45 -4.46 -13.48
CA ALA A 185 -6.38 -5.32 -13.00
C ALA A 185 -5.85 -6.27 -14.08
N ARG A 186 -6.74 -6.88 -14.87
CA ARG A 186 -6.40 -7.72 -16.02
C ARG A 186 -5.59 -6.96 -17.07
N ALA A 187 -6.04 -5.75 -17.43
CA ALA A 187 -5.36 -4.95 -18.42
C ALA A 187 -3.95 -4.56 -17.98
N LEU A 188 -3.80 -4.06 -16.75
CA LEU A 188 -2.52 -3.62 -16.21
C LEU A 188 -1.57 -4.77 -15.86
N GLY A 189 -2.04 -6.03 -15.89
CA GLY A 189 -1.25 -7.14 -15.40
C GLY A 189 -0.92 -6.99 -13.91
N LEU A 190 -1.91 -6.62 -13.09
CA LEU A 190 -1.78 -6.50 -11.64
C LEU A 190 -2.86 -7.32 -10.92
N PRO A 191 -2.64 -7.75 -9.67
CA PRO A 191 -3.74 -8.17 -8.81
C PRO A 191 -4.62 -6.97 -8.46
N ARG A 192 -5.88 -7.26 -8.11
CA ARG A 192 -6.74 -6.26 -7.46
C ARG A 192 -6.32 -6.08 -6.00
N HIS A 193 -6.53 -4.90 -5.43
CA HIS A 193 -6.31 -4.68 -4.00
C HIS A 193 -7.18 -5.62 -3.14
N LEU A 194 -8.48 -5.70 -3.43
CA LEU A 194 -9.46 -6.41 -2.61
C LEU A 194 -10.47 -7.18 -3.47
N LEU A 195 -11.15 -8.14 -2.85
CA LEU A 195 -12.36 -8.75 -3.43
C LEU A 195 -13.52 -7.76 -3.28
N GLY A 196 -13.82 -7.05 -4.37
CA GLY A 196 -15.06 -6.27 -4.49
C GLY A 196 -16.28 -7.16 -4.74
N ASP A 197 -17.45 -6.55 -4.92
CA ASP A 197 -18.71 -7.24 -5.22
C ASP A 197 -18.81 -7.73 -6.70
N GLU A 198 -17.68 -7.79 -7.42
CA GLU A 198 -17.63 -8.25 -8.81
C GLU A 198 -17.77 -9.79 -8.89
N MET A 199 -19.00 -10.25 -9.06
CA MET A 199 -19.33 -11.62 -9.46
C MET A 199 -19.05 -11.84 -10.95
N GLU A 200 -18.37 -12.94 -11.31
CA GLU A 200 -18.59 -13.55 -12.62
C GLU A 200 -19.85 -14.43 -12.56
N ILE A 201 -20.55 -14.58 -13.69
CA ILE A 201 -21.84 -15.32 -13.79
C ILE A 201 -21.72 -16.78 -13.30
N HIS A 202 -20.49 -17.29 -13.16
CA HIS A 202 -20.17 -18.65 -12.74
C HIS A 202 -19.21 -18.73 -11.55
N GLU A 203 -18.95 -17.63 -10.85
CA GLU A 203 -18.13 -17.64 -9.63
C GLU A 203 -19.02 -17.55 -8.39
N GLU A 204 -18.71 -18.37 -7.39
CA GLU A 204 -19.37 -18.32 -6.09
C GLU A 204 -19.11 -16.94 -5.44
N PHE A 205 -20.15 -16.33 -4.88
CA PHE A 205 -20.01 -15.04 -4.20
C PHE A 205 -19.12 -15.20 -2.97
N GLN A 206 -17.86 -14.76 -3.06
CA GLN A 206 -16.86 -14.92 -1.99
C GLN A 206 -17.07 -13.96 -0.80
N GLY A 207 -18.16 -13.20 -0.78
CA GLY A 207 -18.43 -12.19 0.23
C GLY A 207 -17.60 -10.93 0.03
N ARG A 208 -18.13 -9.81 0.52
CA ARG A 208 -17.47 -8.50 0.47
C ARG A 208 -16.23 -8.51 1.39
N ARG A 209 -15.01 -8.59 0.84
CA ARG A 209 -13.78 -8.24 1.59
C ARG A 209 -13.34 -6.84 1.19
N THR A 210 -14.10 -5.83 1.57
CA THR A 210 -13.82 -4.42 1.21
C THR A 210 -12.84 -3.70 2.13
N ALA A 211 -12.22 -4.40 3.09
CA ALA A 211 -11.38 -3.73 4.09
C ALA A 211 -10.02 -4.39 4.38
N ASP A 212 -9.81 -5.67 4.06
CA ASP A 212 -8.55 -6.36 4.43
C ASP A 212 -8.22 -7.55 3.51
N HIS A 213 -6.93 -7.90 3.49
CA HIS A 213 -6.31 -9.02 2.77
C HIS A 213 -5.51 -9.89 3.77
N PRO A 214 -6.20 -10.71 4.59
CA PRO A 214 -5.59 -11.40 5.72
C PRO A 214 -4.51 -12.42 5.34
N ASP A 215 -4.65 -13.12 4.22
CA ASP A 215 -3.67 -14.08 3.75
C ASP A 215 -2.40 -13.36 3.24
N TYR A 216 -2.56 -12.25 2.51
CA TYR A 216 -1.44 -11.39 2.13
C TYR A 216 -0.73 -10.83 3.37
N SER A 217 -1.49 -10.24 4.30
CA SER A 217 -0.98 -9.68 5.55
C SER A 217 -0.21 -10.72 6.37
N ARG A 218 -0.71 -11.96 6.46
CA ARG A 218 -0.04 -13.08 7.13
C ARG A 218 1.29 -13.42 6.46
N ARG A 219 1.36 -13.47 5.13
CA ARG A 219 2.61 -13.78 4.41
C ARG A 219 3.65 -12.67 4.58
N VAL A 220 3.26 -11.40 4.45
CA VAL A 220 4.15 -10.27 4.69
C VAL A 220 4.66 -10.26 6.14
N ARG A 221 3.78 -10.58 7.10
CA ARG A 221 4.15 -10.76 8.52
C ARG A 221 5.26 -11.79 8.70
N PHE A 222 5.18 -12.94 8.04
CA PHE A 222 6.25 -13.95 8.07
C PHE A 222 7.60 -13.42 7.57
N MET A 223 7.60 -12.50 6.60
CA MET A 223 8.82 -11.91 6.07
C MET A 223 9.44 -10.88 7.01
N ILE A 224 8.62 -10.03 7.65
CA ILE A 224 9.15 -8.95 8.53
C ILE A 224 9.49 -9.45 9.94
N ARG A 225 8.84 -10.52 10.43
CA ARG A 225 9.03 -11.01 11.80
C ARG A 225 10.48 -11.37 12.13
N PRO A 226 11.28 -12.01 11.26
CA PRO A 226 12.71 -12.22 11.52
C PRO A 226 13.49 -10.93 11.78
N VAL A 227 13.18 -9.87 11.02
CA VAL A 227 13.80 -8.53 11.18
C VAL A 227 13.41 -7.93 12.53
N ILE A 228 12.12 -7.95 12.87
CA ILE A 228 11.62 -7.44 14.15
C ILE A 228 12.18 -8.25 15.34
N ASN A 229 12.31 -9.56 15.22
CA ASN A 229 12.91 -10.40 16.25
C ASN A 229 14.40 -10.14 16.44
N GLN A 230 15.13 -9.82 15.37
CA GLN A 230 16.52 -9.38 15.49
C GLN A 230 16.61 -8.07 16.29
N TYR A 231 15.73 -7.12 16.00
CA TYR A 231 15.59 -5.87 16.75
C TYR A 231 15.26 -6.09 18.22
N LYS A 232 14.28 -6.96 18.52
CA LYS A 232 13.92 -7.34 19.89
C LYS A 232 15.13 -7.85 20.68
N ARG A 233 15.97 -8.70 20.07
CA ARG A 233 17.18 -9.21 20.72
C ARG A 233 18.20 -8.12 21.02
N LEU A 234 18.49 -7.26 20.04
CA LEU A 234 19.44 -6.15 20.20
C LEU A 234 18.94 -5.14 21.24
N ALA A 235 17.67 -4.76 21.18
CA ALA A 235 17.07 -3.86 22.17
C ALA A 235 17.17 -4.43 23.58
N LYS A 236 16.86 -5.72 23.78
CA LYS A 236 17.02 -6.38 25.09
C LYS A 236 18.45 -6.35 25.61
N GLN A 237 19.45 -6.62 24.76
CA GLN A 237 20.86 -6.54 25.15
C GLN A 237 21.27 -5.14 25.61
N LYS A 238 20.73 -4.11 24.93
CA LYS A 238 21.02 -2.72 25.24
C LYS A 238 20.34 -2.23 26.51
N LEU A 239 19.15 -2.75 26.86
CA LEU A 239 18.39 -2.29 28.04
C LEU A 239 19.12 -2.48 29.38
N ASP A 240 20.15 -3.33 29.44
CA ASP A 240 20.98 -3.53 30.63
C ASP A 240 22.10 -2.47 30.76
N GLU A 241 22.29 -1.63 29.74
CA GLU A 241 23.24 -0.50 29.75
C GLU A 241 22.68 0.70 30.53
N ALA A 242 23.56 1.49 31.14
CA ALA A 242 23.16 2.69 31.90
C ALA A 242 22.48 3.76 31.02
N HIS A 243 22.85 3.80 29.73
CA HIS A 243 22.31 4.71 28.71
C HIS A 243 22.09 3.96 27.39
N PRO A 244 20.98 3.20 27.27
CA PRO A 244 20.73 2.37 26.11
C PRO A 244 20.44 3.22 24.87
N GLU A 245 21.30 3.15 23.86
CA GLU A 245 21.00 3.67 22.52
C GLU A 245 20.19 2.65 21.71
N PRO A 246 19.31 3.08 20.79
CA PRO A 246 18.55 2.17 19.96
C PRO A 246 19.47 1.37 19.02
N PRO A 247 19.06 0.16 18.60
CA PRO A 247 19.84 -0.65 17.67
C PRO A 247 20.10 0.07 16.34
N ASP A 248 21.32 -0.08 15.79
CA ASP A 248 21.79 0.56 14.55
C ASP A 248 20.88 0.28 13.32
N ALA A 249 21.15 0.99 12.21
CA ALA A 249 20.37 1.07 10.97
C ALA A 249 20.04 -0.24 10.21
N LEU A 250 20.40 -1.40 10.76
CA LEU A 250 20.33 -2.71 10.12
C LEU A 250 18.93 -3.10 9.60
N ALA A 251 17.80 -2.58 10.14
CA ALA A 251 16.46 -2.94 9.63
C ALA A 251 15.99 -2.14 8.43
N LYS A 252 16.41 -0.90 8.22
CA LYS A 252 15.82 -0.10 7.12
C LYS A 252 16.00 -0.83 5.80
N GLU A 253 17.24 -1.24 5.52
CA GLU A 253 17.58 -1.93 4.29
C GLU A 253 16.86 -3.28 4.16
N GLN A 254 16.70 -4.01 5.27
CA GLN A 254 15.99 -5.30 5.26
C GLN A 254 14.49 -5.13 5.00
N LEU A 255 13.83 -4.17 5.64
CA LEU A 255 12.42 -3.86 5.41
C LEU A 255 12.20 -3.33 3.99
N VAL A 256 13.06 -2.44 3.49
CA VAL A 256 13.02 -1.97 2.09
C VAL A 256 13.20 -3.12 1.12
N ARG A 257 14.16 -4.03 1.36
CA ARG A 257 14.37 -5.22 0.53
C ARG A 257 13.15 -6.15 0.52
N ILE A 258 12.45 -6.28 1.65
CA ILE A 258 11.18 -7.02 1.72
C ILE A 258 10.13 -6.33 0.85
N SER A 259 9.97 -5.01 0.98
CA SER A 259 9.03 -4.23 0.16
C SER A 259 9.31 -4.38 -1.34
N GLU A 260 10.57 -4.26 -1.77
CA GLU A 260 10.97 -4.46 -3.17
C GLU A 260 10.73 -5.89 -3.66
N THR A 261 10.98 -6.88 -2.80
CA THR A 261 10.76 -8.30 -3.14
C THR A 261 9.28 -8.58 -3.36
N VAL A 262 8.42 -8.05 -2.48
CA VAL A 262 6.97 -8.19 -2.62
C VAL A 262 6.45 -7.35 -3.78
N TYR A 263 6.99 -6.15 -4.04
CA TYR A 263 6.68 -5.34 -5.23
C TYR A 263 6.91 -6.13 -6.52
N ARG A 264 8.08 -6.77 -6.65
CA ARG A 264 8.39 -7.62 -7.81
C ARG A 264 7.42 -8.80 -7.92
N ALA A 265 7.06 -9.43 -6.79
CA ALA A 265 6.06 -10.49 -6.81
C ALA A 265 4.70 -10.00 -7.30
N ILE A 266 4.22 -8.84 -6.82
CA ILE A 266 2.95 -8.25 -7.24
C ILE A 266 2.96 -7.92 -8.74
N THR A 267 4.01 -7.27 -9.22
CA THR A 267 4.12 -6.75 -10.61
C THR A 267 4.40 -7.83 -11.65
N THR A 268 4.90 -8.99 -11.24
CA THR A 268 5.05 -10.18 -12.11
C THR A 268 3.84 -11.10 -12.04
N ALA A 269 2.99 -10.95 -11.01
CA ALA A 269 1.89 -11.86 -10.77
C ALA A 269 0.71 -11.71 -11.72
N GLY A 270 0.49 -10.54 -12.32
CA GLY A 270 -0.70 -10.28 -13.10
C GLY A 270 -0.96 -11.25 -14.25
N SER A 271 0.10 -11.73 -14.90
CA SER A 271 0.01 -12.71 -15.99
C SER A 271 -0.73 -13.99 -15.57
N PHE A 272 -0.56 -14.45 -14.33
CA PHE A 272 -1.24 -15.63 -13.79
C PHE A 272 -2.41 -15.31 -12.85
N MET A 273 -2.42 -14.13 -12.25
CA MET A 273 -3.50 -13.70 -11.35
C MET A 273 -4.75 -13.25 -12.12
N LYS A 274 -4.65 -12.80 -13.38
CA LYS A 274 -5.82 -12.47 -14.23
C LYS A 274 -6.91 -11.63 -13.52
N GLY A 275 -6.51 -10.65 -12.73
CA GLY A 275 -7.43 -9.79 -11.96
C GLY A 275 -7.96 -10.40 -10.66
N LYS A 276 -7.37 -11.49 -10.15
CA LYS A 276 -7.60 -12.01 -8.80
C LYS A 276 -7.17 -11.02 -7.71
N SER A 277 -7.65 -11.25 -6.49
CA SER A 277 -7.31 -10.42 -5.33
C SER A 277 -5.85 -10.59 -4.93
N LEU A 278 -5.25 -9.53 -4.37
CA LEU A 278 -3.93 -9.56 -3.74
C LEU A 278 -3.83 -10.67 -2.67
N ASP A 279 -4.94 -11.01 -2.02
CA ASP A 279 -4.99 -12.06 -0.99
C ASP A 279 -4.66 -13.46 -1.54
N GLU A 280 -4.91 -13.69 -2.83
CA GLU A 280 -4.58 -14.94 -3.51
C GLU A 280 -3.12 -15.00 -3.98
N LEU A 281 -2.36 -13.90 -3.84
CA LEU A 281 -0.96 -13.86 -4.23
C LEU A 281 -0.13 -14.84 -3.39
N LYS A 282 0.63 -15.70 -4.08
CA LYS A 282 1.59 -16.63 -3.47
C LYS A 282 3.00 -16.17 -3.80
N PHE A 283 3.83 -16.04 -2.77
CA PHE A 283 5.25 -15.75 -2.92
C PHE A 283 5.99 -17.06 -3.22
N ALA A 284 6.32 -17.32 -4.50
CA ALA A 284 7.16 -18.46 -4.87
C ALA A 284 8.56 -18.27 -4.24
N GLY A 285 9.09 -19.32 -3.59
CA GLY A 285 10.48 -19.33 -3.09
C GLY A 285 10.76 -18.49 -1.85
N LEU A 286 9.77 -17.95 -1.15
CA LEU A 286 9.97 -17.03 -0.01
C LEU A 286 9.47 -17.58 1.35
N GLY A 287 9.64 -18.90 1.56
CA GLY A 287 9.66 -19.46 2.92
C GLY A 287 8.31 -19.68 3.62
N GLY A 288 7.21 -19.83 2.87
CA GLY A 288 5.96 -20.36 3.41
C GLY A 288 5.73 -21.78 2.89
N ARG A 289 5.98 -22.78 3.74
CA ARG A 289 5.37 -24.11 3.57
C ARG A 289 3.85 -23.99 3.77
#